data_AF-A0A8R2B870-F1
#
_entry.id   AF-A0A8R2B870-F1
#
_cell.length_a   1.000
_cell.length_b   1.000
_cell.length_c   1.000
_cell.angle_alpha   90.00
_cell.angle_beta   90.00
_cell.angle_gamma   90.00
#
_symmetry.space_group_name_H-M   'P 1'
#
loop_
_entity.id
_entity.type
_entity.pdbx_description
1 polymer ?
#
loop_
_entity_poly.entity_id
_entity_poly.type
_entity_poly.pdbx_seq_one_letter_code
_entity_poly.pdbx_strand_id
1 'polypeptide(L)'
;MDDYRSLGHMKLAAEPGKYFIPHHPVVKRCKEELKIRVVFDASATSSSGVSLNDCLVTGPKLQTEIGDVLLRSRLHKFVFTADITKMYRQIRLHEQDRVYQHKLWRNSPSDEVQEYELCTLNLEDGPEFPLVKDVLLVDTYVDDIFVGADTLEDILEAKIQIIGLLNRGGFSLKKWTSNCPEILNTIDIEDRAMTPWIEPTKEQAVKVLGVHWDPILDTFGYHSTIDQVTPTKRSVLSTVARFYDPIGALGPMVFWPSV
;
A
#
# COMPACT_ATOMS: atom_id res chain seq x y z
N MET A 1 -5.56 13.41 -13.94
CA MET A 1 -6.98 13.46 -13.50
C MET A 1 -7.89 12.65 -14.43
N ASP A 2 -7.54 12.50 -15.71
CA ASP A 2 -8.33 11.68 -16.65
C ASP A 2 -8.45 10.22 -16.22
N ASP A 3 -7.41 9.60 -15.67
CA ASP A 3 -7.48 8.25 -15.07
C ASP A 3 -8.56 8.11 -13.99
N TYR A 4 -8.78 9.16 -13.18
CA TYR A 4 -9.83 9.13 -12.17
C TYR A 4 -11.21 9.16 -12.81
N ARG A 5 -11.37 9.88 -13.93
CA ARG A 5 -12.63 10.00 -14.67
C ARG A 5 -12.93 8.73 -15.46
N SER A 6 -11.94 8.20 -16.19
CA SER A 6 -12.10 7.01 -17.03
C SER A 6 -12.46 5.77 -16.21
N LEU A 7 -11.94 5.69 -14.98
CA LEU A 7 -12.24 4.61 -14.03
C LEU A 7 -13.50 4.86 -13.19
N GLY A 8 -14.23 5.96 -13.43
CA GLY A 8 -15.43 6.30 -12.67
C GLY A 8 -15.19 6.71 -11.22
N HIS A 9 -13.93 6.92 -10.81
CA HIS A 9 -13.56 7.38 -9.46
C HIS A 9 -13.80 8.88 -9.24
N MET A 10 -14.15 9.63 -10.28
CA MET A 10 -14.39 11.05 -10.19
C MET A 10 -15.34 11.49 -11.31
N LYS A 11 -16.30 12.35 -10.98
CA LYS A 11 -17.24 12.93 -11.94
C LYS A 11 -17.31 14.45 -11.80
N LEU A 12 -17.82 15.11 -12.82
CA LEU A 12 -18.10 16.55 -12.74
C LEU A 12 -19.17 16.76 -11.67
N ALA A 13 -18.94 17.69 -10.75
CA ALA A 13 -19.86 17.95 -9.66
C ALA A 13 -21.18 18.53 -10.20
N ALA A 14 -22.31 17.96 -9.78
CA ALA A 14 -23.63 18.50 -10.11
C ALA A 14 -24.03 19.66 -9.20
N GLU A 15 -23.54 19.66 -7.97
CA GLU A 15 -23.77 20.69 -6.95
C GLU A 15 -22.43 21.25 -6.45
N PRO A 16 -22.39 22.51 -5.98
CA PRO A 16 -21.17 23.08 -5.41
C PRO A 16 -20.69 22.32 -4.17
N GLY A 17 -19.38 22.11 -4.08
CA GLY A 17 -18.77 21.47 -2.91
C GLY A 17 -18.86 22.33 -1.66
N LYS A 18 -18.98 21.68 -0.50
CA LYS A 18 -18.85 22.35 0.81
C LYS A 18 -17.39 22.52 1.22
N TYR A 19 -16.52 21.63 0.74
CA TYR A 19 -15.08 21.70 1.00
C TYR A 19 -14.30 21.25 -0.23
N PHE A 20 -13.28 22.03 -0.57
CA PHE A 20 -12.37 21.74 -1.68
C PHE A 20 -11.03 21.31 -1.12
N ILE A 21 -10.67 20.05 -1.36
CA ILE A 21 -9.40 19.51 -0.89
C ILE A 21 -8.30 19.93 -1.87
N PRO A 22 -7.29 20.68 -1.43
CA PRO A 22 -6.18 21.05 -2.28
C PRO A 22 -5.38 19.81 -2.72
N HIS A 23 -4.71 19.93 -3.85
CA HIS A 23 -3.85 18.87 -4.36
C HIS A 23 -2.58 19.44 -4.98
N HIS A 24 -1.54 18.62 -4.98
CA HIS A 24 -0.27 18.95 -5.60
C HIS A 24 0.39 17.69 -6.17
N PRO A 25 1.23 17.84 -7.22
CA PRO A 25 1.98 16.73 -7.76
C PRO A 25 3.21 16.42 -6.91
N VAL A 26 3.40 15.15 -6.58
CA VAL A 26 4.68 14.60 -6.13
C VAL A 26 5.31 13.89 -7.32
N VAL A 27 6.46 14.41 -7.75
CA VAL A 27 7.20 13.88 -8.89
C VAL A 27 8.28 12.96 -8.37
N LYS A 28 8.20 11.68 -8.73
CA LYS A 28 9.27 10.71 -8.47
C LYS A 28 9.92 10.33 -9.79
N ARG A 29 11.23 10.59 -9.90
CA ARG A 29 12.02 10.12 -11.04
C ARG A 29 12.33 8.64 -10.84
N CYS A 30 11.95 7.81 -11.80
CA CYS A 30 12.20 6.38 -11.77
C CYS A 30 12.91 6.02 -13.08
N LYS A 31 14.24 5.90 -13.03
CA LYS A 31 15.09 5.80 -14.23
C LYS A 31 14.86 6.99 -15.18
N GLU A 32 14.48 6.71 -16.42
CA GLU A 32 14.22 7.68 -17.50
C GLU A 32 12.78 8.21 -17.49
N GLU A 33 11.88 7.60 -16.72
CA GLU A 33 10.47 7.99 -16.65
C GLU A 33 10.17 8.89 -15.45
N LEU A 34 9.29 9.88 -15.67
CA LEU A 34 8.74 10.73 -14.63
C LEU A 34 7.41 10.16 -14.15
N LYS A 35 7.41 9.58 -12.94
CA LYS A 35 6.17 9.12 -12.31
C LYS A 35 5.60 10.24 -11.46
N ILE A 36 4.45 10.78 -11.88
CA ILE A 36 3.72 11.80 -11.14
C ILE A 36 2.63 11.12 -10.29
N ARG A 37 2.57 11.47 -9.01
CA ARG A 37 1.47 11.10 -8.11
C ARG A 37 0.77 12.37 -7.65
N VAL A 38 -0.55 12.40 -7.76
CA VAL A 38 -1.36 13.49 -7.19
C VAL A 38 -1.56 13.20 -5.71
N VAL A 39 -1.17 14.14 -4.85
CA VAL A 39 -1.43 14.08 -3.41
C VAL A 39 -2.59 15.01 -3.10
N PHE A 40 -3.59 14.49 -2.41
CA PHE A 40 -4.71 15.26 -1.87
C PHE A 40 -4.40 15.61 -0.43
N ASP A 41 -4.31 16.91 -0.13
CA ASP A 41 -3.93 17.40 1.17
C ASP A 41 -5.17 17.81 1.98
N ALA A 42 -5.70 16.87 2.74
CA ALA A 42 -6.80 17.13 3.67
C ALA A 42 -6.34 17.77 5.00
N SER A 43 -5.02 17.92 5.20
CA SER A 43 -4.42 18.56 6.37
C SER A 43 -4.14 20.05 6.17
N ALA A 44 -4.21 20.53 4.94
CA ALA A 44 -4.11 21.95 4.63
C ALA A 44 -5.18 22.73 5.40
N THR A 45 -4.75 23.75 6.14
CA THR A 45 -5.65 24.62 6.88
C THR A 45 -6.46 25.49 5.92
N SER A 46 -7.77 25.54 6.14
CA SER A 46 -8.65 26.41 5.38
C SER A 46 -8.62 27.84 5.94
N SER A 47 -9.37 28.75 5.32
CA SER A 47 -9.50 30.15 5.77
C SER A 47 -10.07 30.29 7.19
N SER A 48 -10.72 29.25 7.72
CA SER A 48 -11.20 29.21 9.11
C SER A 48 -10.12 28.77 10.12
N GLY A 49 -8.92 28.41 9.66
CA GLY A 49 -7.82 27.96 10.51
C GLY A 49 -7.88 26.48 10.92
N VAL A 50 -8.91 25.74 10.49
CA VAL A 50 -9.04 24.29 10.70
C VAL A 50 -8.95 23.53 9.36
N SER A 51 -8.40 22.32 9.40
CA SER A 51 -8.31 21.41 8.26
C SER A 51 -9.50 20.45 8.22
N LEU A 52 -9.68 19.74 7.10
CA LEU A 52 -10.72 18.70 7.01
C LEU A 52 -10.44 17.57 8.02
N ASN A 53 -9.17 17.19 8.18
CA ASN A 53 -8.79 16.14 9.13
C ASN A 53 -9.15 16.49 10.58
N ASP A 54 -9.09 17.77 10.97
CA ASP A 54 -9.47 18.22 12.31
C ASP A 54 -10.98 18.08 12.58
N CYS A 55 -11.80 18.13 11.53
CA CYS A 55 -13.25 18.01 11.60
C CYS A 55 -13.74 16.55 11.54
N LEU A 56 -12.90 15.63 11.07
CA LEU A 56 -13.26 14.21 10.92
C LEU A 56 -12.98 13.44 12.20
N VAL A 57 -13.96 12.64 12.64
CA VAL A 57 -13.77 11.73 13.78
C VAL A 57 -12.82 10.62 13.38
N THR A 58 -11.70 10.50 14.09
CA THR A 58 -10.77 9.39 13.91
C THR A 58 -11.43 8.12 14.46
N GLY A 59 -11.73 7.17 13.58
CA GLY A 59 -12.23 5.86 13.99
C GLY A 59 -11.17 5.04 14.75
N PRO A 60 -11.55 3.90 15.34
CA PRO A 60 -10.60 3.01 16.00
C PRO A 60 -9.53 2.50 15.01
N LYS A 61 -8.33 2.19 15.52
CA LYS A 61 -7.29 1.53 14.72
C LYS A 61 -7.76 0.11 14.40
N LEU A 62 -8.17 -0.11 13.15
CA LEU A 62 -8.58 -1.41 12.62
C LEU A 62 -7.42 -2.19 11.98
N GLN A 63 -6.29 -1.51 11.74
CA GLN A 63 -5.12 -2.10 11.09
C GLN A 63 -4.35 -2.99 12.08
N THR A 64 -3.97 -4.18 11.61
CA THR A 64 -3.03 -5.07 12.30
C THR A 64 -1.65 -4.42 12.38
N GLU A 65 -0.84 -4.84 13.37
CA GLU A 65 0.54 -4.39 13.42
C GLU A 65 1.34 -5.05 12.31
N ILE A 66 2.18 -4.28 11.61
CA ILE A 66 3.03 -4.77 10.52
C ILE A 66 3.89 -5.96 10.99
N GLY A 67 4.44 -5.85 12.21
CA GLY A 67 5.25 -6.91 12.80
C GLY A 67 4.49 -8.23 12.94
N ASP A 68 3.21 -8.19 13.30
CA ASP A 68 2.38 -9.39 13.46
C ASP A 68 2.13 -10.07 12.11
N VAL A 69 1.85 -9.30 11.05
CA VAL A 69 1.67 -9.82 9.69
C VAL A 69 2.97 -10.48 9.20
N LEU A 70 4.10 -9.81 9.39
CA LEU A 70 5.43 -10.32 9.02
C LEU A 70 5.78 -11.59 9.80
N LEU A 71 5.55 -11.64 11.11
CA LEU A 71 5.88 -12.79 11.93
C LEU A 71 4.96 -13.99 11.65
N ARG A 72 3.66 -13.74 11.43
CA ARG A 72 2.71 -14.82 11.13
C ARG A 72 3.00 -15.50 9.80
N SER A 73 3.39 -14.73 8.78
CA SER A 73 3.82 -15.33 7.51
C SER A 73 5.08 -16.22 7.66
N ARG A 74 5.85 -16.06 8.74
CA ARG A 74 7.00 -16.95 9.06
C ARG A 74 6.64 -18.23 9.79
N LEU A 75 5.38 -18.38 10.21
CA LEU A 75 4.88 -19.65 10.73
C LEU A 75 4.60 -20.68 9.62
N HIS A 76 4.66 -20.25 8.35
CA HIS A 76 4.22 -21.03 7.22
C HIS A 76 5.35 -21.35 6.24
N LYS A 77 5.22 -22.52 5.59
CA LYS A 77 6.19 -23.00 4.60
C LYS A 77 6.06 -22.33 3.23
N PHE A 78 4.83 -22.12 2.76
CA PHE A 78 4.54 -21.54 1.45
C PHE A 78 3.86 -20.20 1.63
N VAL A 79 4.36 -19.17 0.97
CA VAL A 79 3.92 -17.80 1.21
C VAL A 79 3.89 -16.99 -0.07
N PHE A 80 2.87 -16.17 -0.23
CA PHE A 80 2.81 -15.18 -1.30
C PHE A 80 2.42 -13.79 -0.78
N THR A 81 2.78 -12.78 -1.56
CA THR A 81 2.40 -11.39 -1.34
C THR A 81 1.75 -10.81 -2.58
N ALA A 82 0.79 -9.91 -2.40
CA ALA A 82 0.17 -9.16 -3.49
C ALA A 82 -0.31 -7.77 -3.01
N ASP A 83 -0.40 -6.83 -3.95
CA ASP A 83 -0.83 -5.44 -3.75
C ASP A 83 -2.21 -5.23 -4.35
N ILE A 84 -3.15 -4.71 -3.55
CA ILE A 84 -4.48 -4.33 -3.99
C ILE A 84 -4.39 -3.00 -4.76
N THR A 85 -4.57 -3.09 -6.07
CA THR A 85 -4.40 -1.94 -6.96
C THR A 85 -5.44 -0.86 -6.67
N LYS A 86 -4.96 0.33 -6.29
CA LYS A 86 -5.79 1.53 -6.06
C LYS A 86 -6.90 1.27 -5.02
N MET A 87 -6.63 0.43 -4.00
CA MET A 87 -7.59 -0.01 -2.97
C MET A 87 -8.55 1.10 -2.50
N TYR A 88 -8.01 2.23 -2.02
CA TYR A 88 -8.83 3.33 -1.48
C TYR A 88 -9.85 3.93 -2.47
N ARG A 89 -9.63 3.78 -3.79
CA ARG A 89 -10.55 4.29 -4.82
C ARG A 89 -11.76 3.37 -5.07
N GLN A 90 -11.69 2.15 -4.55
CA GLN A 90 -12.73 1.14 -4.68
C GLN A 90 -13.65 1.09 -3.45
N ILE A 91 -13.50 1.98 -2.48
CA ILE A 91 -14.29 1.99 -1.23
C ILE A 91 -15.36 3.09 -1.27
N ARG A 92 -16.64 2.71 -1.42
CA ARG A 92 -17.74 3.66 -1.58
C ARG A 92 -17.91 4.63 -0.40
N LEU A 93 -17.76 5.92 -0.68
CA LEU A 93 -18.18 7.05 0.14
C LEU A 93 -19.69 7.24 0.09
N HIS A 94 -20.26 7.49 1.27
CA HIS A 94 -21.65 7.85 1.43
C HIS A 94 -21.95 9.16 0.67
N GLU A 95 -23.10 9.23 0.01
CA GLU A 95 -23.42 10.34 -0.90
C GLU A 95 -23.43 11.70 -0.19
N GLN A 96 -23.85 11.73 1.07
CA GLN A 96 -23.86 12.94 1.89
C GLN A 96 -22.46 13.46 2.24
N ASP A 97 -21.43 12.60 2.21
CA ASP A 97 -20.06 12.96 2.58
C ASP A 97 -19.23 13.39 1.36
N ARG A 98 -19.70 13.09 0.15
CA ARG A 98 -18.99 13.44 -1.11
C ARG A 98 -18.84 14.94 -1.28
N VAL A 99 -19.76 15.74 -0.73
CA VAL A 99 -19.71 17.21 -0.74
C VAL A 99 -18.47 17.80 -0.08
N TYR A 100 -17.77 17.03 0.77
CA TYR A 100 -16.52 17.43 1.42
C TYR A 100 -15.26 16.96 0.67
N GLN A 101 -15.43 16.20 -0.42
CA GLN A 101 -14.33 15.65 -1.21
C GLN A 101 -14.19 16.26 -2.60
N HIS A 102 -14.61 17.53 -2.76
CA HIS A 102 -14.52 18.20 -4.05
C HIS A 102 -13.09 18.60 -4.38
N LYS A 103 -12.78 18.62 -5.68
CA LYS A 103 -11.50 19.02 -6.24
C LYS A 103 -11.73 20.04 -7.35
N LEU A 104 -10.83 21.02 -7.44
CA LEU A 104 -10.76 21.94 -8.56
C LEU A 104 -9.72 21.43 -9.56
N TRP A 105 -10.07 21.36 -10.85
CA TRP A 105 -9.13 20.91 -11.89
C TRP A 105 -9.39 21.58 -13.25
N ARG A 106 -8.31 21.76 -14.01
CA ARG A 106 -8.32 22.15 -15.43
C ARG A 106 -7.14 21.48 -16.15
N ASN A 107 -7.28 21.19 -17.44
CA ASN A 107 -6.25 20.49 -18.20
C ASN A 107 -5.18 21.44 -18.74
N SER A 108 -5.57 22.64 -19.15
CA SER A 108 -4.68 23.72 -19.59
C SER A 108 -4.89 24.98 -18.75
N PRO A 109 -3.86 25.84 -18.58
CA PRO A 109 -4.02 27.16 -17.95
C PRO A 109 -5.06 28.06 -18.63
N SER A 110 -5.35 27.80 -19.91
CA SER A 110 -6.39 28.50 -20.69
C SER A 110 -7.80 28.00 -20.41
N ASP A 111 -7.93 26.79 -19.85
CA ASP A 111 -9.24 26.19 -19.62
C ASP A 111 -9.88 26.75 -18.36
N GLU A 112 -11.21 26.77 -18.35
CA GLU A 112 -11.98 27.08 -17.16
C GLU A 112 -11.74 26.02 -16.07
N VAL A 113 -11.64 26.47 -14.82
CA VAL A 113 -11.51 25.57 -13.68
C VAL A 113 -12.85 24.89 -13.45
N GLN A 114 -12.83 23.56 -13.42
CA GLN A 114 -14.01 22.74 -13.19
C GLN A 114 -13.99 22.10 -11.81
N GLU A 115 -15.19 21.91 -11.26
CA GLU A 115 -15.40 21.20 -10.00
C GLU A 115 -15.66 19.72 -10.23
N TYR A 116 -14.95 18.89 -9.49
CA TYR A 116 -15.06 17.44 -9.54
C TYR A 116 -15.36 16.88 -8.16
N GLU A 117 -16.26 15.91 -8.10
CA GLU A 117 -16.56 15.14 -6.88
C GLU A 117 -15.94 13.74 -6.97
N LEU A 118 -15.33 13.27 -5.89
CA LEU A 118 -14.78 11.92 -5.82
C LEU A 118 -15.91 10.91 -5.68
N CYS A 119 -15.92 9.94 -6.59
CA CYS A 119 -16.80 8.78 -6.56
C CYS A 119 -15.97 7.56 -6.25
N THR A 120 -16.58 6.58 -5.63
CA THR A 120 -15.87 5.39 -5.17
C THR A 120 -16.80 4.22 -5.41
N LEU A 121 -16.25 3.21 -6.08
CA LEU A 121 -17.00 2.17 -6.78
C LEU A 121 -17.48 1.08 -5.80
N ASN A 122 -18.41 0.24 -6.28
CA ASN A 122 -19.21 -0.69 -5.51
C ASN A 122 -18.39 -1.81 -4.84
N LEU A 123 -18.65 -2.02 -3.55
CA LEU A 123 -18.53 -3.32 -2.90
C LEU A 123 -19.90 -3.99 -3.00
N GLU A 124 -20.07 -5.01 -3.84
CA GLU A 124 -21.24 -5.87 -3.77
C GLU A 124 -20.98 -6.99 -2.76
N ASP A 125 -21.76 -6.99 -1.67
CA ASP A 125 -21.74 -8.08 -0.68
C ASP A 125 -22.20 -9.40 -1.33
N GLY A 126 -21.51 -10.48 -0.96
CA GLY A 126 -21.65 -11.78 -1.58
C GLY A 126 -21.42 -12.95 -0.64
N PRO A 127 -21.94 -14.16 -0.93
CA PRO A 127 -21.90 -15.29 0.00
C PRO A 127 -20.49 -15.79 0.29
N GLU A 128 -20.38 -16.46 1.44
CA GLU A 128 -19.21 -16.76 2.29
C GLU A 128 -17.98 -17.32 1.57
N PHE A 129 -16.88 -16.55 1.64
CA PHE A 129 -15.52 -17.08 1.52
C PHE A 129 -14.92 -17.18 2.94
N PRO A 130 -15.15 -18.29 3.66
CA PRO A 130 -14.81 -18.38 5.09
C PRO A 130 -13.31 -18.21 5.34
N LEU A 131 -12.44 -18.75 4.47
CA LEU A 131 -10.98 -18.61 4.60
C LEU A 131 -10.51 -17.17 4.36
N VAL A 132 -11.18 -16.44 3.46
CA VAL A 132 -10.73 -15.12 3.04
C VAL A 132 -11.01 -14.06 4.09
N LYS A 133 -12.08 -14.23 4.88
CA LYS A 133 -12.41 -13.29 5.95
C LYS A 133 -11.27 -13.21 6.98
N ASP A 134 -10.79 -14.35 7.45
CA ASP A 134 -9.72 -14.38 8.45
C ASP A 134 -8.40 -13.87 7.86
N VAL A 135 -8.07 -14.28 6.63
CA VAL A 135 -6.87 -13.82 5.92
C VAL A 135 -6.89 -12.30 5.68
N LEU A 136 -8.00 -11.72 5.25
CA LEU A 136 -8.10 -10.26 5.05
C LEU A 136 -8.10 -9.47 6.35
N LEU A 137 -8.55 -10.07 7.46
CA LEU A 137 -8.52 -9.42 8.77
C LEU A 137 -7.14 -9.46 9.42
N VAL A 138 -6.36 -10.51 9.13
CA VAL A 138 -5.19 -10.86 9.94
C VAL A 138 -3.87 -10.79 9.16
N ASP A 139 -3.91 -11.14 7.87
CA ASP A 139 -2.74 -11.27 6.98
C ASP A 139 -2.69 -10.17 5.91
N THR A 140 -3.47 -9.10 6.11
CA THR A 140 -3.48 -7.93 5.24
C THR A 140 -3.14 -6.69 6.05
N TYR A 141 -2.23 -5.88 5.51
CA TYR A 141 -1.91 -4.57 6.03
C TYR A 141 -2.24 -3.53 4.96
N VAL A 142 -3.36 -2.83 5.15
CA VAL A 142 -3.87 -1.85 4.19
C VAL A 142 -4.08 -2.50 2.80
N ASP A 143 -3.25 -2.18 1.81
CA ASP A 143 -3.30 -2.68 0.45
C ASP A 143 -2.37 -3.87 0.21
N ASP A 144 -1.50 -4.21 1.15
CA ASP A 144 -0.57 -5.33 1.07
C ASP A 144 -1.16 -6.59 1.70
N ILE A 145 -1.32 -7.64 0.90
CA ILE A 145 -1.72 -8.99 1.33
C ILE A 145 -0.47 -9.84 1.48
N PHE A 146 -0.34 -10.57 2.60
CA PHE A 146 0.81 -11.44 2.89
C PHE A 146 0.37 -12.76 3.54
N VAL A 147 0.05 -13.75 2.71
CA VAL A 147 -0.61 -15.00 3.15
C VAL A 147 0.36 -16.16 3.13
N GLY A 148 0.28 -17.02 4.14
CA GLY A 148 1.04 -18.26 4.22
C GLY A 148 0.18 -19.48 4.51
N ALA A 149 0.66 -20.66 4.11
CA ALA A 149 0.13 -21.96 4.51
C ALA A 149 1.25 -23.03 4.54
N ASP A 150 0.96 -24.18 5.16
CA ASP A 150 1.95 -25.26 5.32
C ASP A 150 1.95 -26.27 4.15
N THR A 151 0.89 -26.28 3.35
CA THR A 151 0.74 -27.12 2.17
C THR A 151 0.56 -26.29 0.90
N LEU A 152 0.92 -26.87 -0.25
CA LEU A 152 0.77 -26.19 -1.53
C LEU A 152 -0.72 -26.11 -1.93
N GLU A 153 -1.50 -27.11 -1.55
CA GLU A 153 -2.93 -27.17 -1.78
C GLU A 153 -3.65 -26.03 -1.06
N ASP A 154 -3.36 -25.82 0.22
CA ASP A 154 -4.03 -24.80 1.05
C ASP A 154 -3.72 -23.38 0.55
N ILE A 155 -2.45 -23.11 0.19
CA ILE A 155 -2.06 -21.78 -0.27
C ILE A 155 -2.63 -21.46 -1.67
N LEU A 156 -2.76 -22.47 -2.54
CA LEU A 156 -3.38 -22.31 -3.85
C LEU A 156 -4.89 -22.09 -3.72
N GLU A 157 -5.55 -22.80 -2.82
CA GLU A 157 -6.97 -22.60 -2.51
C GLU A 157 -7.20 -21.20 -1.93
N ALA A 158 -6.40 -20.79 -0.95
CA ALA A 158 -6.46 -19.43 -0.38
C ALA A 158 -6.31 -18.37 -1.47
N LYS A 159 -5.32 -18.51 -2.36
CA LYS A 159 -5.13 -17.61 -3.51
C LYS A 159 -6.38 -17.53 -4.39
N ILE A 160 -6.98 -18.66 -4.75
CA ILE A 160 -8.18 -18.71 -5.60
C ILE A 160 -9.35 -17.98 -4.92
N GLN A 161 -9.60 -18.27 -3.64
CA GLN A 161 -10.69 -17.63 -2.91
C GLN A 161 -10.48 -16.12 -2.74
N ILE A 162 -9.25 -15.68 -2.45
CA ILE A 162 -8.90 -14.25 -2.32
C ILE A 162 -9.14 -13.52 -3.65
N ILE A 163 -8.62 -14.05 -4.76
CA ILE A 163 -8.84 -13.47 -6.09
C ILE A 163 -10.34 -13.42 -6.40
N GLY A 164 -11.06 -14.51 -6.11
CA GLY A 164 -12.51 -14.61 -6.30
C GLY A 164 -13.28 -13.53 -5.54
N LEU A 165 -13.01 -13.35 -4.25
CA LEU A 165 -13.67 -12.33 -3.44
C LEU A 165 -13.31 -10.92 -3.89
N LEU A 166 -12.02 -10.63 -4.06
CA LEU A 166 -11.55 -9.28 -4.39
C LEU A 166 -12.03 -8.82 -5.76
N ASN A 167 -12.06 -9.72 -6.76
CA ASN A 167 -12.60 -9.40 -8.08
C ASN A 167 -14.08 -9.02 -8.04
N ARG A 168 -14.88 -9.58 -7.11
CA ARG A 168 -16.28 -9.18 -6.93
C ARG A 168 -16.42 -7.76 -6.40
N GLY A 169 -15.49 -7.33 -5.56
CA GLY A 169 -15.39 -5.95 -5.08
C GLY A 169 -14.65 -5.01 -6.03
N GLY A 170 -14.28 -5.45 -7.24
CA GLY A 170 -13.50 -4.65 -8.20
C GLY A 170 -12.04 -4.43 -7.78
N PHE A 171 -11.53 -5.19 -6.82
CA PHE A 171 -10.15 -5.12 -6.35
C PHE A 171 -9.28 -6.08 -7.16
N SER A 172 -8.46 -5.52 -8.04
CA SER A 172 -7.44 -6.29 -8.76
C SER A 172 -6.13 -6.35 -7.97
N LEU A 173 -5.50 -7.53 -7.97
CA LEU A 173 -4.21 -7.76 -7.31
C LEU A 173 -3.05 -7.66 -8.30
N LYS A 174 -1.96 -7.00 -7.92
CA LYS A 174 -0.71 -6.86 -8.70
C LYS A 174 0.51 -7.10 -7.79
N LYS A 175 1.71 -7.02 -8.37
CA LYS A 175 3.00 -7.22 -7.70
C LYS A 175 3.12 -8.56 -6.96
N TRP A 176 2.59 -9.62 -7.55
CA TRP A 176 2.62 -10.96 -6.97
C TRP A 176 4.06 -11.44 -6.78
N THR A 177 4.40 -11.86 -5.56
CA THR A 177 5.69 -12.47 -5.19
C THR A 177 5.42 -13.70 -4.34
N SER A 178 6.26 -14.72 -4.42
CA SER A 178 6.08 -15.98 -3.69
C SER A 178 7.40 -16.72 -3.54
N ASN A 179 7.58 -17.46 -2.45
CA ASN A 179 8.70 -18.39 -2.27
C ASN A 179 8.53 -19.71 -3.04
N CYS A 180 7.39 -19.89 -3.70
CA CYS A 180 7.02 -21.08 -4.45
C CYS A 180 6.58 -20.70 -5.88
N PRO A 181 7.33 -21.14 -6.92
CA PRO A 181 7.03 -20.83 -8.32
C PRO A 181 5.64 -21.31 -8.79
N GLU A 182 5.16 -22.43 -8.27
CA GLU A 182 3.86 -23.02 -8.57
C GLU A 182 2.71 -22.05 -8.27
N ILE A 183 2.86 -21.22 -7.25
CA ILE A 183 1.87 -20.19 -6.88
C ILE A 183 1.81 -19.09 -7.97
N LEU A 184 2.95 -18.74 -8.57
CA LEU A 184 3.05 -17.67 -9.57
C LEU A 184 2.69 -18.13 -10.98
N ASN A 185 2.75 -19.44 -11.28
CA ASN A 185 2.53 -19.97 -12.63
C ASN A 185 1.16 -19.60 -13.21
N THR A 186 0.14 -19.41 -12.37
CA THR A 186 -1.22 -19.03 -12.79
C THR A 186 -1.46 -17.52 -12.80
N ILE A 187 -0.44 -16.71 -12.52
CA ILE A 187 -0.53 -15.24 -12.49
C ILE A 187 0.15 -14.69 -13.74
N ASP A 188 -0.48 -13.71 -14.40
CA ASP A 188 0.09 -13.06 -15.58
C ASP A 188 1.44 -12.40 -15.25
N ILE A 189 2.37 -12.44 -16.21
CA ILE A 189 3.74 -11.93 -16.01
C ILE A 189 3.73 -10.43 -15.65
N GLU A 190 2.78 -9.68 -16.20
CA GLU A 190 2.59 -8.24 -15.93
C GLU A 190 2.15 -7.97 -14.48
N ASP A 191 1.57 -8.97 -13.82
CA ASP A 191 0.98 -8.86 -12.49
C ASP A 191 1.93 -9.36 -11.42
N ARG A 192 2.96 -10.12 -11.81
CA ARG A 192 4.05 -10.50 -10.93
C ARG A 192 4.87 -9.26 -10.57
N ALA A 193 5.41 -9.22 -9.36
CA ALA A 193 6.43 -8.24 -9.05
C ALA A 193 7.56 -8.44 -10.05
N MET A 194 7.91 -7.40 -10.81
CA MET A 194 9.12 -7.43 -11.60
C MET A 194 10.26 -7.81 -10.64
N THR A 195 10.90 -8.95 -10.86
CA THR A 195 12.19 -9.20 -10.23
C THR A 195 13.07 -7.99 -10.56
N PRO A 196 13.85 -7.49 -9.59
CA PRO A 196 14.70 -6.35 -9.82
C PRO A 196 15.57 -6.70 -11.03
N TRP A 197 15.71 -5.72 -11.92
CA TRP A 197 16.72 -5.76 -12.95
C TRP A 197 18.01 -6.28 -12.33
N ILE A 198 18.62 -7.23 -13.01
CA ILE A 198 19.96 -7.73 -12.77
C ILE A 198 20.91 -6.52 -12.88
N GLU A 199 21.03 -5.75 -11.80
CA GLU A 199 22.29 -5.14 -11.46
C GLU A 199 23.08 -6.23 -10.73
N PRO A 200 24.34 -6.50 -11.13
CA PRO A 200 25.20 -7.51 -10.51
C PRO A 200 25.71 -7.03 -9.14
N THR A 201 24.79 -6.65 -8.27
CA THR A 201 24.98 -6.34 -6.86
C THR A 201 23.95 -7.12 -6.04
N LYS A 202 24.22 -8.42 -5.94
CA LYS A 202 23.97 -9.34 -4.81
C LYS A 202 22.56 -9.59 -4.22
N GLU A 203 21.49 -8.84 -4.47
CA GLU A 203 20.21 -9.13 -3.77
C GLU A 203 18.97 -9.21 -4.70
N GLN A 204 18.36 -10.41 -4.76
CA GLN A 204 17.09 -10.70 -5.44
C GLN A 204 15.88 -10.42 -4.54
N ALA A 205 15.94 -9.37 -3.73
CA ALA A 205 14.95 -9.12 -2.69
C ALA A 205 13.85 -8.14 -3.15
N VAL A 206 12.60 -8.45 -2.81
CA VAL A 206 11.42 -7.59 -3.01
C VAL A 206 11.11 -6.85 -1.71
N LYS A 207 10.69 -5.58 -1.81
CA LYS A 207 10.29 -4.82 -0.63
C LYS A 207 8.83 -5.16 -0.26
N VAL A 208 8.63 -5.72 0.92
CA VAL A 208 7.32 -6.11 1.47
C VAL A 208 7.14 -5.47 2.84
N LEU A 209 6.05 -4.73 3.05
CA LEU A 209 5.75 -4.04 4.32
C LEU A 209 6.90 -3.21 4.92
N GLY A 210 7.79 -2.70 4.06
CA GLY A 210 8.93 -1.89 4.46
C GLY A 210 10.25 -2.65 4.65
N VAL A 211 10.24 -3.99 4.73
CA VAL A 211 11.43 -4.85 4.82
C VAL A 211 11.77 -5.47 3.45
N HIS A 212 13.01 -5.96 3.27
CA HIS A 212 13.37 -6.71 2.07
C HIS A 212 13.13 -8.20 2.31
N TRP A 213 12.51 -8.89 1.36
CA TRP A 213 12.29 -10.32 1.39
C TRP A 213 12.87 -10.96 0.15
N ASP A 214 13.79 -11.91 0.32
CA ASP A 214 14.25 -12.79 -0.74
C ASP A 214 13.32 -14.01 -0.79
N PRO A 215 12.47 -14.15 -1.82
CA PRO A 215 11.54 -15.28 -1.89
C PRO A 215 12.24 -16.61 -2.19
N ILE A 216 13.43 -16.62 -2.80
CA ILE A 216 14.12 -17.87 -3.15
C ILE A 216 14.76 -18.48 -1.91
N LEU A 217 15.45 -17.65 -1.13
CA LEU A 217 16.05 -18.07 0.14
C LEU A 217 15.05 -18.07 1.29
N ASP A 218 13.89 -17.43 1.08
CA ASP A 218 12.85 -17.19 2.06
C ASP A 218 13.36 -16.46 3.31
N THR A 219 14.16 -15.40 3.11
CA THR A 219 14.81 -14.64 4.19
C THR A 219 14.46 -13.17 4.13
N PHE A 220 14.33 -12.54 5.32
CA PHE A 220 14.24 -11.09 5.43
C PHE A 220 15.64 -10.46 5.51
N GLY A 221 15.83 -9.38 4.76
CA GLY A 221 17.05 -8.61 4.69
C GLY A 221 16.85 -7.16 5.16
N TYR A 222 17.88 -6.63 5.81
CA TYR A 222 17.96 -5.22 6.19
C TYR A 222 19.11 -4.56 5.43
N HIS A 223 18.78 -3.58 4.59
CA HIS A 223 19.78 -2.77 3.90
C HIS A 223 19.96 -1.44 4.62
N SER A 224 21.16 -1.20 5.12
CA SER A 224 21.55 0.09 5.66
C SER A 224 22.97 0.43 5.23
N THR A 225 23.14 1.64 4.72
CA THR A 225 24.46 2.20 4.41
C THR A 225 24.96 2.92 5.65
N ILE A 226 26.00 2.37 6.27
CA ILE A 226 26.71 3.06 7.35
C ILE A 226 27.74 3.97 6.69
N ASP A 227 27.41 5.26 6.62
CA ASP A 227 28.36 6.26 6.11
C ASP A 227 29.58 6.32 7.04
N GLN A 228 30.79 6.32 6.48
CA GLN A 228 32.03 6.52 7.23
C GLN A 228 32.19 7.99 7.64
N VAL A 229 31.33 8.45 8.54
CA VAL A 229 31.37 9.80 9.11
C VAL A 229 31.97 9.72 10.51
N THR A 230 32.75 10.73 10.90
CA THR A 230 33.22 10.87 12.28
C THR A 230 32.05 10.72 13.25
N PRO A 231 32.10 9.78 14.20
CA PRO A 231 30.97 9.49 15.07
C PRO A 231 30.70 10.69 15.98
N THR A 232 29.50 11.23 15.85
CA THR A 232 28.92 12.21 16.77
C THR A 232 27.63 11.63 17.30
N LYS A 233 27.15 12.08 18.47
CA LYS A 233 25.84 11.65 18.99
C LYS A 233 24.73 11.81 17.94
N ARG A 234 24.78 12.88 17.14
CA ARG A 234 23.82 13.14 16.05
C ARG A 234 23.96 12.14 14.90
N SER A 235 25.17 11.85 14.42
CA SER A 235 25.36 10.90 13.30
C SER A 235 25.04 9.46 13.70
N VAL A 236 25.31 9.08 14.95
CA VAL A 236 24.93 7.77 15.50
C VAL A 236 23.40 7.64 15.60
N LEU A 237 22.71 8.59 16.24
CA LEU A 237 21.25 8.57 16.34
C LEU A 237 20.55 8.62 14.97
N SER A 238 21.08 9.44 14.06
CA SER A 238 20.59 9.48 12.67
C SER A 238 20.73 8.12 11.98
N THR A 239 21.85 7.43 12.18
CA THR A 239 22.07 6.10 11.61
C THR A 239 21.15 5.05 12.23
N VAL A 240 20.98 5.06 13.55
CA VAL A 240 20.04 4.19 14.25
C VAL A 240 18.61 4.40 13.74
N ALA A 241 18.18 5.66 13.58
CA ALA A 241 16.84 5.99 13.10
C ALA A 241 16.57 5.58 11.63
N ARG A 242 17.61 5.26 10.85
CA ARG A 242 17.45 4.73 9.47
C ARG A 242 17.05 3.26 9.46
N PHE A 243 17.29 2.50 10.53
CA PHE A 243 16.90 1.11 10.60
C PHE A 243 15.38 1.02 10.84
N TYR A 244 14.67 0.54 9.83
CA TYR A 244 13.27 0.18 9.96
C TYR A 244 13.18 -1.30 10.35
N ASP A 245 12.84 -1.57 11.62
CA ASP A 245 12.83 -2.91 12.21
C ASP A 245 11.46 -3.22 12.87
N PRO A 246 10.43 -3.52 12.06
CA PRO A 246 9.08 -3.74 12.56
C PRO A 246 8.92 -5.02 13.40
N ILE A 247 9.88 -5.96 13.32
CA ILE A 247 9.85 -7.23 14.07
C ILE A 247 10.86 -7.27 15.23
N GLY A 248 11.64 -6.20 15.44
CA GLY A 248 12.62 -6.11 16.52
C GLY A 248 13.86 -7.00 16.35
N ALA A 249 14.15 -7.48 15.13
CA ALA A 249 15.24 -8.43 14.87
C ALA A 249 16.63 -7.79 15.05
N LEU A 250 16.76 -6.48 14.81
CA LEU A 250 18.00 -5.72 14.97
C LEU A 250 18.18 -5.16 16.38
N GLY A 251 17.16 -5.28 17.24
CA GLY A 251 17.19 -4.81 18.63
C GLY A 251 18.50 -5.12 19.37
N PRO A 252 18.99 -6.37 19.37
CA PRO A 252 20.24 -6.74 20.04
C PRO A 252 21.51 -6.06 19.48
N MET A 253 21.50 -5.65 18.21
CA MET A 253 22.63 -4.97 17.56
C MET A 253 22.56 -3.45 17.73
N VAL A 254 21.35 -2.89 17.77
CA VAL A 254 21.11 -1.45 17.85
C VAL A 254 21.23 -0.93 19.28
N PHE A 255 20.72 -1.69 20.25
CA PHE A 255 20.76 -1.34 21.66
C PHE A 255 21.59 -2.39 22.40
N TRP A 256 22.85 -2.07 22.71
CA TRP A 256 23.64 -2.92 23.59
C TRP A 256 23.23 -2.63 25.04
N PRO A 257 22.54 -3.54 25.75
CA PRO A 257 22.28 -3.36 27.17
C PRO A 257 23.62 -3.37 27.90
N SER A 258 23.90 -2.30 28.64
CA SER A 258 24.98 -2.30 29.62
C SER A 258 24.54 -3.21 30.75
N VAL A 259 25.11 -4.42 30.83
CA VAL A 259 24.91 -5.34 31.97
C VAL A 259 25.76 -4.88 33.13
#